data_AF-A0AAD6T349-F1
#
_entry.id   AF-A0AAD6T349-F1
#
_cell.length_a   1.000
_cell.length_b   1.000
_cell.length_c   1.000
_cell.angle_alpha   90.00
_cell.angle_beta   90.00
_cell.angle_gamma   90.00
#
_symmetry.space_group_name_H-M   'P 1'
#
loop_
_entity.id
_entity.type
_entity.pdbx_description
1 polymer ?
#
loop_
_entity_poly.entity_id
_entity_poly.type
_entity_poly.pdbx_seq_one_letter_code
_entity_poly.pdbx_strand_id
1 'polypeptide(L)'
;MAITGFFFAGSQKGNCLLRLLPRPFRFPSPSLLFSPFLHYPMDVNSEEENAIILDFEENGVDGMIRAVAAEHPEAARKFFVNTPATMAKRTKGNAVKRKQELDDENAPPARGKAKKKKVEGSDTDEPPPSITYYVFIPKVLPATSSKRNSRSKISDDDKYLQRGPFSVPTAAPYSKLLDGIAAALPCPRTNILEAQIVWKPKKPKNAEKLALGKADGYQVLVTEMEEKAPSGRQVLLYMPAPVKPLEETPSWDTDDIPPPAFDFSELEPIGASDSVQQQKIAFNKATKDHRAELEETYPIGNHPSFPQLRVFTQPKTGFLFDLNNSRMGVWSAGMGAGTADRIKIIPATPATPAPAPALAPAPPPTPAIAPPQPSASLTDVLLATLLTQNGGGGVLGTLFPHLNPPAPTAPPPLIPLSRTAPPSPVKQHSVTLDMFCTDYGIDQTQHTLLKDVGFLPGDQTDSALNDDLRAAGFTLFGWKRIHNANVRFKVDLAAGRFD
;
A
#
# COMPACT_ATOMS: atom_id res chain seq x y z
N MET A 1 8.74 -67.58 4.89
CA MET A 1 8.30 -66.46 5.75
C MET A 1 8.56 -65.17 4.99
N ALA A 2 7.55 -64.29 4.93
CA ALA A 2 7.50 -62.97 4.28
C ALA A 2 7.55 -62.94 2.73
N ILE A 3 6.35 -62.72 2.18
CA ILE A 3 5.99 -62.38 0.79
C ILE A 3 5.86 -60.86 0.69
N THR A 4 6.49 -60.22 -0.29
CA THR A 4 6.08 -58.91 -0.87
C THR A 4 6.96 -58.70 -2.12
N GLY A 5 6.50 -58.49 -3.36
CA GLY A 5 5.23 -57.94 -3.84
C GLY A 5 5.45 -56.54 -4.40
N PHE A 6 6.18 -56.40 -5.52
CA PHE A 6 6.30 -55.12 -6.24
C PHE A 6 5.57 -55.19 -7.58
N PHE A 7 4.45 -54.47 -7.64
CA PHE A 7 3.68 -54.21 -8.85
C PHE A 7 4.32 -53.06 -9.63
N PHE A 8 4.62 -53.29 -10.91
CA PHE A 8 4.89 -52.26 -11.89
C PHE A 8 3.56 -51.73 -12.44
N ALA A 9 3.27 -50.45 -12.25
CA ALA A 9 2.17 -49.77 -12.93
C ALA A 9 2.72 -48.51 -13.62
N GLY A 10 2.97 -48.65 -14.93
CA GLY A 10 3.23 -47.53 -15.82
C GLY A 10 1.96 -46.73 -16.05
N SER A 11 2.03 -45.42 -15.86
CA SER A 11 0.97 -44.49 -16.27
C SER A 11 1.58 -43.44 -17.18
N GLN A 12 1.40 -43.63 -18.48
CA GLN A 12 1.58 -42.59 -19.47
C GLN A 12 0.51 -41.51 -19.25
N LYS A 13 0.93 -40.27 -18.96
CA LYS A 13 0.07 -39.11 -19.08
C LYS A 13 0.40 -38.37 -20.37
N GLY A 14 -0.59 -38.34 -21.25
CA GLY A 14 -0.53 -37.73 -22.56
C GLY A 14 -0.41 -36.21 -22.51
N ASN A 15 0.35 -35.70 -23.47
CA ASN A 15 0.46 -34.29 -23.82
C ASN A 15 -0.88 -33.78 -24.38
N CYS A 16 -1.54 -32.86 -23.66
CA CYS A 16 -2.59 -32.02 -24.23
C CYS A 16 -1.99 -30.66 -24.60
N LEU A 17 -1.75 -30.50 -25.89
CA LEU A 17 -1.18 -29.31 -26.53
C LEU A 17 -2.33 -28.38 -26.93
N LEU A 18 -2.75 -27.49 -26.03
CA LEU A 18 -3.76 -26.46 -26.34
C LEU A 18 -3.06 -25.21 -26.92
N ARG A 19 -3.17 -25.05 -28.24
CA ARG A 19 -2.85 -23.82 -28.97
C ARG A 19 -3.83 -22.71 -28.58
N LEU A 20 -3.34 -21.64 -27.96
CA LEU A 20 -4.06 -20.38 -27.80
C LEU A 20 -3.64 -19.41 -28.91
N LEU A 21 -4.59 -19.06 -29.78
CA LEU A 21 -4.45 -17.95 -30.73
C LEU A 21 -4.91 -16.64 -30.05
N PRO A 22 -4.24 -15.50 -30.28
CA PRO A 22 -4.69 -14.21 -29.76
C PRO A 22 -5.76 -13.61 -30.68
N ARG A 23 -6.92 -13.22 -30.12
CA ARG A 23 -7.88 -12.31 -30.77
C ARG A 23 -7.73 -10.91 -30.18
N PRO A 24 -7.64 -9.85 -30.99
CA PRO A 24 -7.57 -8.47 -30.51
C PRO A 24 -8.96 -7.93 -30.18
N PHE A 25 -9.15 -7.43 -28.96
CA PHE A 25 -10.29 -6.59 -28.58
C PHE A 25 -9.92 -5.11 -28.81
N ARG A 26 -10.66 -4.43 -29.69
CA ARG A 26 -10.66 -2.96 -29.82
C ARG A 26 -11.82 -2.41 -28.98
N PHE A 27 -11.55 -1.42 -28.14
CA PHE A 27 -12.55 -0.53 -27.55
C PHE A 27 -12.51 0.83 -28.25
N PRO A 28 -13.66 1.48 -28.52
CA PRO A 28 -13.70 2.86 -28.99
C PRO A 28 -13.54 3.83 -27.82
N SER A 29 -12.73 4.87 -28.04
CA SER A 29 -12.56 6.03 -27.17
C SER A 29 -13.64 7.09 -27.50
N PRO A 30 -14.28 7.72 -26.50
CA PRO A 30 -15.11 8.89 -26.74
C PRO A 30 -14.27 10.17 -26.66
N SER A 31 -14.23 10.90 -27.77
CA SER A 31 -13.64 12.23 -27.90
C SER A 31 -14.60 13.27 -27.31
N LEU A 32 -14.20 13.99 -26.26
CA LEU A 32 -14.88 15.22 -25.82
C LEU A 32 -14.05 16.43 -26.26
N LEU A 33 -14.66 17.22 -27.14
CA LEU A 33 -14.19 18.54 -27.58
C LEU A 33 -14.52 19.56 -26.48
N PHE A 34 -13.50 20.22 -25.94
CA PHE A 34 -13.65 21.47 -25.20
C PHE A 34 -13.28 22.63 -26.13
N SER A 35 -14.21 23.57 -26.34
CA SER A 35 -13.94 24.88 -26.92
C SER A 35 -14.26 25.98 -25.90
N PRO A 36 -13.55 27.12 -25.93
CA PRO A 36 -13.55 28.10 -24.84
C PRO A 36 -14.70 29.11 -24.98
N PHE A 37 -15.32 29.44 -23.85
CA PHE A 37 -16.33 30.49 -23.72
C PHE A 37 -15.67 31.88 -23.77
N LEU A 38 -16.11 32.69 -24.74
CA LEU A 38 -15.95 34.14 -24.74
C LEU A 38 -17.04 34.77 -23.85
N HIS A 39 -16.62 35.75 -23.07
CA HIS A 39 -17.42 36.49 -22.10
C HIS A 39 -18.04 37.72 -22.78
N TYR A 40 -19.37 37.88 -22.73
CA TYR A 40 -20.05 39.15 -22.94
C TYR A 40 -21.32 39.22 -22.07
N PRO A 41 -21.66 40.40 -21.49
CA PRO A 41 -22.77 40.55 -20.56
C PRO A 41 -24.03 41.11 -21.25
N MET A 42 -25.22 40.71 -20.79
CA MET A 42 -26.46 41.51 -20.87
C MET A 42 -27.48 40.99 -19.84
N ASP A 43 -27.99 41.92 -19.02
CA ASP A 43 -29.22 41.80 -18.23
C ASP A 43 -30.45 41.76 -19.14
N VAL A 44 -31.35 40.77 -18.98
CA VAL A 44 -32.81 40.92 -19.23
C VAL A 44 -33.61 39.87 -18.43
N ASN A 45 -34.62 40.34 -17.69
CA ASN A 45 -35.71 39.57 -17.06
C ASN A 45 -36.37 38.52 -17.98
N SER A 46 -36.71 37.33 -17.45
CA SER A 46 -37.85 36.52 -17.93
C SER A 46 -38.22 35.41 -16.93
N GLU A 47 -39.43 35.46 -16.40
CA GLU A 47 -40.04 34.53 -15.42
C GLU A 47 -40.71 33.30 -16.08
N GLU A 48 -40.35 32.89 -17.31
CA GLU A 48 -41.18 31.95 -18.09
C GLU A 48 -40.56 30.59 -18.50
N GLU A 49 -39.40 30.18 -17.96
CA GLU A 49 -38.74 28.90 -18.37
C GLU A 49 -38.89 27.70 -17.41
N ASN A 50 -39.81 27.73 -16.43
CA ASN A 50 -39.97 26.63 -15.46
C ASN A 50 -41.06 25.58 -15.81
N ALA A 51 -41.57 25.54 -17.03
CA ALA A 51 -42.67 24.63 -17.40
C ALA A 51 -42.31 23.49 -18.37
N ILE A 52 -41.07 23.35 -18.84
CA ILE A 52 -40.71 22.37 -19.90
C ILE A 52 -39.72 21.28 -19.44
N ILE A 53 -39.23 21.32 -18.19
CA ILE A 53 -38.22 20.37 -17.68
C ILE A 53 -38.83 19.28 -16.75
N LEU A 54 -40.16 19.11 -16.70
CA LEU A 54 -40.79 18.12 -15.82
C LEU A 54 -41.42 16.88 -16.51
N ASP A 55 -41.42 16.79 -17.84
CA ASP A 55 -42.00 15.63 -18.54
C ASP A 55 -40.98 14.62 -19.08
N PHE A 56 -39.67 14.85 -18.92
CA PHE A 56 -38.64 13.97 -19.49
C PHE A 56 -38.05 12.94 -18.50
N GLU A 57 -38.33 13.05 -17.19
CA GLU A 57 -37.70 12.19 -16.18
C GLU A 57 -38.52 10.94 -15.79
N GLU A 58 -39.82 10.86 -16.09
CA GLU A 58 -40.65 9.77 -15.52
C GLU A 58 -40.76 8.50 -16.40
N ASN A 59 -40.29 8.50 -17.65
CA ASN A 59 -40.47 7.35 -18.55
C ASN A 59 -39.21 6.81 -19.25
N GLY A 60 -38.04 7.43 -19.07
CA GLY A 60 -36.86 7.10 -19.87
C GLY A 60 -36.23 5.73 -19.56
N VAL A 61 -36.02 5.42 -18.28
CA VAL A 61 -35.21 4.25 -17.89
C VAL A 61 -36.06 2.98 -17.81
N ASP A 62 -37.26 3.05 -17.23
CA ASP A 62 -38.16 1.90 -17.10
C ASP A 62 -38.73 1.43 -18.45
N GLY A 63 -38.95 2.37 -19.38
CA GLY A 63 -39.34 2.05 -20.75
C GLY A 63 -38.25 1.27 -21.49
N MET A 64 -36.98 1.68 -21.32
CA MET A 64 -35.83 1.04 -21.95
C MET A 64 -35.59 -0.36 -21.38
N ILE A 65 -35.76 -0.55 -20.07
CA ILE A 65 -35.65 -1.87 -19.42
C ILE A 65 -36.74 -2.83 -19.92
N ARG A 66 -38.00 -2.37 -20.09
CA ARG A 66 -39.08 -3.20 -20.66
C ARG A 66 -38.83 -3.56 -22.12
N ALA A 67 -38.34 -2.63 -22.93
CA ALA A 67 -38.04 -2.88 -24.34
C ALA A 67 -36.95 -3.94 -24.50
N VAL A 68 -35.85 -3.82 -23.74
CA VAL A 68 -34.74 -4.80 -23.77
C VAL A 68 -35.16 -6.16 -23.22
N ALA A 69 -36.03 -6.20 -22.21
CA ALA A 69 -36.57 -7.45 -21.67
C ALA A 69 -37.53 -8.15 -22.66
N ALA A 70 -38.26 -7.39 -23.47
CA ALA A 70 -39.12 -7.93 -24.53
C ALA A 70 -38.30 -8.46 -25.73
N GLU A 71 -37.18 -7.80 -26.05
CA GLU A 71 -36.32 -8.17 -27.19
C GLU A 71 -35.43 -9.38 -26.89
N HIS A 72 -35.07 -9.62 -25.62
CA HIS A 72 -34.17 -10.71 -25.22
C HIS A 72 -34.68 -11.51 -23.99
N PRO A 73 -35.75 -12.31 -24.11
CA PRO A 73 -36.36 -13.04 -23.00
C PRO A 73 -35.43 -14.10 -22.37
N GLU A 74 -34.48 -14.64 -23.14
CA GLU A 74 -33.46 -15.59 -22.68
C GLU A 74 -32.41 -14.95 -21.75
N ALA A 75 -32.08 -13.68 -21.96
CA ALA A 75 -31.12 -12.93 -21.14
C ALA A 75 -31.79 -12.43 -19.85
N ALA A 76 -33.05 -11.99 -19.92
CA ALA A 76 -33.83 -11.57 -18.76
C ALA A 76 -34.01 -12.68 -17.72
N ARG A 77 -34.10 -13.95 -18.15
CA ARG A 77 -34.17 -15.12 -17.25
C ARG A 77 -32.92 -15.32 -16.38
N LYS A 78 -31.75 -14.82 -16.80
CA LYS A 78 -30.49 -14.97 -16.05
C LYS A 78 -30.22 -13.80 -15.09
N PHE A 79 -30.96 -12.70 -15.22
CA PHE A 79 -30.75 -11.46 -14.45
C PHE A 79 -31.88 -11.13 -13.46
N PHE A 80 -32.81 -12.05 -13.19
CA PHE A 80 -33.79 -11.86 -12.11
C PHE A 80 -33.10 -11.92 -10.74
N VAL A 81 -32.63 -10.76 -10.30
CA VAL A 81 -32.25 -10.47 -8.92
C VAL A 81 -33.52 -10.51 -8.07
N ASN A 82 -33.45 -11.22 -6.94
CA ASN A 82 -34.52 -11.33 -5.96
C ASN A 82 -34.99 -9.94 -5.50
N THR A 83 -36.10 -9.46 -6.05
CA THR A 83 -36.86 -8.33 -5.48
C THR A 83 -37.51 -8.76 -4.16
N PRO A 84 -37.64 -7.88 -3.15
CA PRO A 84 -38.24 -8.22 -1.86
C PRO A 84 -39.69 -8.76 -1.96
N ALA A 85 -40.41 -8.48 -3.05
CA ALA A 85 -41.74 -9.04 -3.29
C ALA A 85 -41.77 -10.56 -3.56
N THR A 86 -40.68 -11.16 -4.05
CA THR A 86 -40.62 -12.62 -4.31
C THR A 86 -40.18 -13.43 -3.08
N MET A 87 -39.60 -12.79 -2.06
CA MET A 87 -39.24 -13.45 -0.79
C MET A 87 -40.46 -13.70 0.11
N ALA A 88 -41.53 -12.90 -0.02
CA ALA A 88 -42.75 -13.07 0.80
C ALA A 88 -43.58 -14.33 0.46
N LYS A 89 -43.33 -14.99 -0.67
CA LYS A 89 -44.09 -16.17 -1.11
C LYS A 89 -43.43 -17.53 -0.85
N ARG A 90 -42.18 -17.60 -0.36
CA ARG A 90 -41.46 -18.88 -0.13
C ARG A 90 -41.50 -19.42 1.30
N THR A 91 -42.16 -18.74 2.24
CA THR A 91 -42.26 -19.17 3.65
C THR A 91 -43.54 -19.94 4.02
N LYS A 92 -44.42 -20.26 3.06
CA LYS A 92 -45.61 -21.10 3.30
C LYS A 92 -45.56 -22.36 2.44
N GLY A 93 -44.79 -23.35 2.89
CA GLY A 93 -44.70 -24.62 2.17
C GLY A 93 -43.72 -25.62 2.77
N ASN A 94 -43.73 -25.79 4.10
CA ASN A 94 -43.12 -26.95 4.74
C ASN A 94 -43.64 -27.09 6.18
N ALA A 95 -44.91 -27.48 6.32
CA ALA A 95 -45.49 -27.80 7.61
C ALA A 95 -46.68 -28.76 7.49
N VAL A 96 -46.66 -29.75 6.58
CA VAL A 96 -47.64 -30.86 6.60
C VAL A 96 -47.02 -32.12 6.00
N LYS A 97 -46.49 -33.01 6.85
CA LYS A 97 -46.55 -34.48 6.75
C LYS A 97 -45.51 -35.14 7.65
N ARG A 98 -45.93 -35.54 8.85
CA ARG A 98 -45.63 -36.86 9.42
C ARG A 98 -46.44 -37.05 10.71
N LYS A 99 -47.68 -37.50 10.53
CA LYS A 99 -48.33 -38.40 11.47
C LYS A 99 -48.08 -39.80 10.91
N GLN A 100 -47.40 -40.65 11.66
CA GLN A 100 -47.63 -42.08 11.60
C GLN A 100 -47.48 -42.59 13.03
N GLU A 101 -48.60 -43.09 13.53
CA GLU A 101 -48.76 -43.79 14.80
C GLU A 101 -47.91 -45.06 14.80
N LEU A 102 -47.38 -45.40 15.97
CA LEU A 102 -47.32 -46.78 16.43
C LEU A 102 -47.33 -46.76 17.96
N ASP A 103 -48.34 -47.45 18.47
CA ASP A 103 -48.59 -47.78 19.86
C ASP A 103 -47.40 -48.47 20.53
N ASP A 104 -47.14 -48.13 21.80
CA ASP A 104 -46.72 -49.14 22.77
C ASP A 104 -47.07 -48.70 24.20
N GLU A 105 -47.86 -49.53 24.88
CA GLU A 105 -48.24 -49.45 26.29
C GLU A 105 -47.06 -49.91 27.16
N ASN A 106 -46.62 -49.10 28.14
CA ASN A 106 -46.47 -49.55 29.53
C ASN A 106 -46.09 -48.43 30.52
N ALA A 107 -46.67 -48.52 31.71
CA ALA A 107 -46.56 -47.66 32.90
C ALA A 107 -45.14 -47.65 33.56
N PRO A 108 -44.83 -46.99 34.71
CA PRO A 108 -45.70 -46.29 35.69
C PRO A 108 -45.17 -44.93 36.23
N PRO A 109 -45.89 -44.25 37.17
CA PRO A 109 -45.73 -42.83 37.45
C PRO A 109 -44.92 -42.50 38.72
N ALA A 110 -44.67 -41.18 38.86
CA ALA A 110 -44.35 -40.44 40.09
C ALA A 110 -42.89 -40.40 40.57
N ARG A 111 -42.36 -39.17 40.62
CA ARG A 111 -41.81 -38.59 41.87
C ARG A 111 -41.64 -37.08 41.72
N GLY A 112 -42.48 -36.35 42.45
CA GLY A 112 -42.38 -34.90 42.58
C GLY A 112 -41.08 -34.48 43.25
N LYS A 113 -40.60 -33.28 42.91
CA LYS A 113 -39.61 -32.57 43.70
C LYS A 113 -40.06 -31.13 43.92
N ALA A 114 -40.57 -30.95 45.13
CA ALA A 114 -40.30 -29.85 46.06
C ALA A 114 -40.49 -28.41 45.55
N LYS A 115 -41.68 -27.87 45.88
CA LYS A 115 -41.87 -26.45 46.16
C LYS A 115 -40.85 -26.01 47.23
N LYS A 116 -39.82 -25.28 46.82
CA LYS A 116 -38.90 -24.62 47.75
C LYS A 116 -39.56 -23.33 48.24
N LYS A 117 -39.75 -23.30 49.55
CA LYS A 117 -40.38 -22.25 50.36
C LYS A 117 -39.74 -20.88 50.10
N LYS A 118 -40.57 -19.91 49.76
CA LYS A 118 -40.28 -18.48 49.66
C LYS A 118 -39.78 -18.01 51.04
N VAL A 119 -38.52 -17.63 51.13
CA VAL A 119 -37.98 -16.85 52.25
C VAL A 119 -38.01 -15.40 51.76
N GLU A 120 -39.05 -14.69 52.17
CA GLU A 120 -39.09 -13.23 52.16
C GLU A 120 -38.16 -12.72 53.26
N GLY A 121 -37.33 -11.72 52.94
CA GLY A 121 -36.49 -11.04 53.92
C GLY A 121 -35.00 -11.07 53.61
N SER A 122 -34.60 -10.49 52.48
CA SER A 122 -33.26 -9.94 52.31
C SER A 122 -33.41 -8.72 51.42
N ASP A 123 -33.37 -7.56 52.04
CA ASP A 123 -33.29 -6.23 51.44
C ASP A 123 -32.01 -6.18 50.62
N THR A 124 -32.08 -6.78 49.42
CA THR A 124 -30.93 -6.98 48.55
C THR A 124 -30.89 -5.72 47.72
N ASP A 125 -30.03 -4.79 48.14
CA ASP A 125 -29.63 -3.57 47.44
C ASP A 125 -29.18 -3.96 46.01
N GLU A 126 -30.15 -4.07 45.09
CA GLU A 126 -29.89 -4.43 43.70
C GLU A 126 -29.18 -3.23 43.08
N PRO A 127 -27.93 -3.38 42.60
CA PRO A 127 -27.19 -2.26 42.07
C PRO A 127 -27.97 -1.67 40.89
N PRO A 128 -28.00 -0.32 40.77
CA PRO A 128 -28.78 0.33 39.74
C PRO A 128 -28.39 -0.20 38.35
N PRO A 129 -29.38 -0.38 37.46
CA PRO A 129 -29.12 -0.90 36.12
C PRO A 129 -28.07 -0.01 35.43
N SER A 130 -27.12 -0.64 34.75
CA SER A 130 -26.06 0.05 34.00
C SER A 130 -25.92 -0.52 32.60
N ILE A 131 -25.44 0.31 31.69
CA ILE A 131 -25.16 -0.02 30.28
C ILE A 131 -23.65 0.00 30.09
N THR A 132 -23.08 -1.05 29.49
CA THR A 132 -21.65 -1.14 29.19
C THR A 132 -21.38 -0.70 27.76
N TYR A 133 -20.44 0.22 27.58
CA TYR A 133 -20.06 0.80 26.29
C TYR A 133 -18.66 0.36 25.87
N TYR A 134 -18.49 0.16 24.57
CA TYR A 134 -17.20 -0.05 23.92
C TYR A 134 -17.06 0.98 22.79
N VAL A 135 -15.93 1.68 22.74
CA VAL A 135 -15.70 2.76 21.77
C VAL A 135 -14.84 2.23 20.63
N PHE A 136 -15.24 2.49 19.39
CA PHE A 136 -14.59 2.07 18.15
C PHE A 136 -14.24 3.31 17.33
N ILE A 137 -12.94 3.57 17.16
CA ILE A 137 -12.42 4.66 16.34
C ILE A 137 -11.85 4.09 15.04
N PRO A 138 -12.23 4.57 13.85
CA PRO A 138 -11.64 4.12 12.60
C PRO A 138 -10.12 4.35 12.58
N LYS A 139 -9.36 3.31 12.25
CA LYS A 139 -7.92 3.43 11.99
C LYS A 139 -7.71 4.02 10.59
N VAL A 140 -6.76 4.93 10.43
CA VAL A 140 -6.32 5.38 9.11
C VAL A 140 -5.49 4.27 8.48
N LEU A 141 -6.15 3.35 7.78
CA LEU A 141 -5.43 2.32 7.03
C LEU A 141 -4.68 3.01 5.89
N PRO A 142 -3.38 2.72 5.70
CA PRO A 142 -2.65 3.21 4.54
C PRO A 142 -3.43 2.78 3.29
N ALA A 143 -3.53 3.67 2.30
CA ALA A 143 -4.14 3.37 1.02
C ALA A 143 -3.30 2.29 0.33
N THR A 144 -3.49 1.02 0.74
CA THR A 144 -2.81 -0.11 0.13
C THR A 144 -3.23 -0.12 -1.33
N SER A 145 -2.23 -0.04 -2.22
CA SER A 145 -2.46 -0.03 -3.65
C SER A 145 -3.26 -1.28 -4.02
N SER A 146 -4.52 -1.05 -4.37
CA SER A 146 -5.59 -2.04 -4.51
C SER A 146 -5.39 -2.93 -5.73
N LYS A 147 -4.30 -3.70 -5.76
CA LYS A 147 -3.94 -4.61 -6.85
C LYS A 147 -3.33 -5.90 -6.30
N ARG A 148 -4.12 -6.71 -5.59
CA ARG A 148 -4.01 -8.19 -5.61
C ARG A 148 -5.13 -8.83 -4.80
N ASN A 149 -6.18 -9.24 -5.50
CA ASN A 149 -7.00 -10.48 -5.39
C ASN A 149 -7.17 -11.29 -4.06
N SER A 150 -6.67 -10.92 -2.89
CA SER A 150 -6.94 -11.66 -1.67
C SER A 150 -8.25 -11.20 -1.03
N ARG A 151 -9.28 -12.00 -1.26
CA ARG A 151 -10.68 -11.83 -0.80
C ARG A 151 -10.86 -11.97 0.73
N SER A 152 -9.81 -11.82 1.55
CA SER A 152 -9.93 -11.90 3.00
C SER A 152 -10.65 -10.66 3.50
N LYS A 153 -11.88 -10.84 4.00
CA LYS A 153 -12.62 -9.78 4.70
C LYS A 153 -11.76 -9.31 5.88
N ILE A 154 -11.21 -8.10 5.76
CA ILE A 154 -10.53 -7.41 6.86
C ILE A 154 -11.49 -7.42 8.05
N SER A 155 -11.01 -7.92 9.19
CA SER A 155 -11.81 -8.04 10.41
C SER A 155 -12.17 -6.63 10.93
N ASP A 156 -13.22 -6.50 11.74
CA ASP A 156 -13.54 -5.20 12.33
C ASP A 156 -12.44 -4.75 13.32
N ASP A 157 -11.74 -5.70 13.95
CA ASP A 157 -10.63 -5.42 14.88
C ASP A 157 -9.42 -4.77 14.17
N ASP A 158 -9.24 -5.08 12.88
CA ASP A 158 -8.21 -4.45 12.05
C ASP A 158 -8.61 -3.04 11.58
N LYS A 159 -9.92 -2.79 11.41
CA LYS A 159 -10.44 -1.52 10.89
C LYS A 159 -10.60 -0.44 11.97
N TYR A 160 -10.82 -0.86 13.20
CA TYR A 160 -11.15 0.03 14.29
C TYR A 160 -10.18 -0.17 15.46
N LEU A 161 -9.85 0.91 16.13
CA LEU A 161 -9.22 0.91 17.43
C LEU A 161 -10.33 0.83 18.49
N GLN A 162 -10.30 -0.24 19.28
CA GLN A 162 -11.25 -0.44 20.36
C GLN A 162 -10.73 0.16 21.67
N ARG A 163 -11.56 0.96 22.35
CA ARG A 163 -11.30 1.59 23.65
C ARG A 163 -12.42 1.27 24.64
N GLY A 164 -12.11 1.27 25.93
CA GLY A 164 -13.00 0.79 26.99
C GLY A 164 -12.78 -0.70 27.33
N PRO A 165 -13.69 -1.36 28.06
CA PRO A 165 -15.07 -0.96 28.34
C PRO A 165 -15.23 0.02 29.50
N PHE A 166 -16.35 0.75 29.51
CA PHE A 166 -16.81 1.49 30.68
C PHE A 166 -18.33 1.32 30.85
N SER A 167 -18.85 1.53 32.06
CA SER A 167 -20.27 1.35 32.38
C SER A 167 -20.87 2.65 32.88
N VAL A 168 -22.07 2.98 32.41
CA VAL A 168 -22.81 4.17 32.83
C VAL A 168 -24.15 3.73 33.43
N PRO A 169 -24.56 4.22 34.61
CA PRO A 169 -25.88 3.96 35.16
C PRO A 169 -26.97 4.44 34.21
N THR A 170 -28.06 3.70 34.09
CA THR A 170 -29.14 4.01 33.15
C THR A 170 -29.84 5.33 33.46
N ALA A 171 -29.93 5.70 34.74
CA ALA A 171 -30.49 6.99 35.17
C ALA A 171 -29.52 8.18 35.00
N ALA A 172 -28.29 7.95 34.52
CA ALA A 172 -27.32 9.02 34.38
C ALA A 172 -27.64 9.94 33.19
N PRO A 173 -27.33 11.24 33.28
CA PRO A 173 -27.51 12.16 32.16
C PRO A 173 -26.48 11.90 31.05
N TYR A 174 -26.76 12.40 29.83
CA TYR A 174 -25.88 12.30 28.67
C TYR A 174 -24.45 12.81 28.93
N SER A 175 -24.29 13.81 29.81
CA SER A 175 -22.97 14.30 30.22
C SER A 175 -22.09 13.21 30.82
N LYS A 176 -22.65 12.26 31.58
CA LYS A 176 -21.89 11.14 32.16
C LYS A 176 -21.43 10.13 31.11
N LEU A 177 -22.21 9.95 30.03
CA LEU A 177 -21.75 9.16 28.90
C LEU A 177 -20.52 9.82 28.26
N LEU A 178 -20.58 11.13 28.02
CA LEU A 178 -19.46 11.87 27.44
C LEU A 178 -18.23 11.88 28.34
N ASP A 179 -18.40 11.99 29.66
CA ASP A 179 -17.31 11.86 30.64
C ASP A 179 -16.67 10.46 30.55
N GLY A 180 -17.49 9.41 30.37
CA GLY A 180 -17.02 8.04 30.17
C GLY A 180 -16.24 7.86 28.86
N ILE A 181 -16.70 8.47 27.76
CA ILE A 181 -15.98 8.47 26.48
C ILE A 181 -14.66 9.24 26.61
N ALA A 182 -14.69 10.42 27.22
CA ALA A 182 -13.51 11.25 27.48
C ALA A 182 -12.44 10.51 28.29
N ALA A 183 -12.87 9.80 29.35
CA ALA A 183 -11.98 8.97 30.17
C ALA A 183 -11.43 7.75 29.41
N ALA A 184 -12.23 7.14 28.53
CA ALA A 184 -11.81 5.99 27.72
C ALA A 184 -10.86 6.38 26.57
N LEU A 185 -10.93 7.64 26.11
CA LEU A 185 -10.13 8.21 25.02
C LEU A 185 -9.08 9.22 25.51
N PRO A 186 -8.62 9.15 26.76
CA PRO A 186 -7.88 10.22 27.46
C PRO A 186 -7.95 11.63 26.83
N CYS A 187 -9.15 12.15 26.57
CA CYS A 187 -9.32 13.39 25.82
C CYS A 187 -10.34 14.32 26.48
N PRO A 188 -10.18 15.65 26.35
CA PRO A 188 -11.17 16.60 26.81
C PRO A 188 -12.53 16.38 26.13
N ARG A 189 -13.62 16.61 26.86
CA ARG A 189 -14.99 16.48 26.34
C ARG A 189 -15.25 17.36 25.12
N THR A 190 -14.62 18.54 25.05
CA THR A 190 -14.71 19.49 23.93
C THR A 190 -14.19 18.93 22.61
N ASN A 191 -13.33 17.91 22.65
CA ASN A 191 -12.69 17.35 21.47
C ASN A 191 -13.47 16.17 20.88
N ILE A 192 -14.57 15.77 21.54
CA ILE A 192 -15.45 14.70 21.10
C ILE A 192 -16.46 15.25 20.08
N LEU A 193 -16.47 14.68 18.87
CA LEU A 193 -17.41 15.05 17.81
C LEU A 193 -18.78 14.39 18.03
N GLU A 194 -19.56 14.92 18.98
CA GLU A 194 -20.86 14.36 19.44
C GLU A 194 -21.84 14.04 18.28
N ALA A 195 -21.89 14.92 17.27
CA ALA A 195 -22.81 14.78 16.14
C ALA A 195 -22.51 13.58 15.23
N GLN A 196 -21.29 13.04 15.28
CA GLN A 196 -20.86 11.91 14.45
C GLN A 196 -20.81 10.59 15.23
N ILE A 197 -21.27 10.58 16.49
CA ILE A 197 -21.35 9.36 17.28
C ILE A 197 -22.53 8.54 16.77
N VAL A 198 -22.22 7.30 16.38
CA VAL A 198 -23.16 6.29 15.94
C VAL A 198 -23.06 5.12 16.90
N TRP A 199 -24.18 4.48 17.23
CA TRP A 199 -24.20 3.37 18.15
C TRP A 199 -24.89 2.16 17.53
N LYS A 200 -24.57 0.97 18.05
CA LYS A 200 -25.33 -0.25 17.78
C LYS A 200 -25.29 -1.17 19.01
N PRO A 201 -26.36 -1.93 19.30
CA PRO A 201 -26.29 -2.96 20.32
C PRO A 201 -25.33 -4.06 19.89
N LYS A 202 -24.58 -4.64 20.85
CA LYS A 202 -23.61 -5.72 20.55
C LYS A 202 -24.31 -7.00 20.08
N LYS A 203 -25.55 -7.22 20.51
CA LYS A 203 -26.40 -8.35 20.10
C LYS A 203 -27.78 -7.81 19.71
N PRO A 204 -28.34 -8.24 18.55
CA PRO A 204 -27.76 -9.15 17.55
C PRO A 204 -26.62 -8.50 16.74
N LYS A 205 -25.71 -9.32 16.18
CA LYS A 205 -24.52 -8.85 15.43
C LYS A 205 -24.85 -7.96 14.22
N ASN A 206 -26.03 -8.16 13.62
CA ASN A 206 -26.48 -7.48 12.41
C ASN A 206 -27.42 -6.30 12.72
N ALA A 207 -27.43 -5.78 13.94
CA ALA A 207 -28.22 -4.60 14.27
C ALA A 207 -27.78 -3.40 13.41
N GLU A 208 -28.76 -2.59 13.02
CA GLU A 208 -28.52 -1.35 12.29
C GLU A 208 -27.76 -0.36 13.16
N LYS A 209 -26.95 0.47 12.51
CA LYS A 209 -26.21 1.55 13.16
C LYS A 209 -27.10 2.77 13.25
N LEU A 210 -27.36 3.25 14.46
CA LEU A 210 -28.23 4.40 14.73
C LEU A 210 -27.39 5.60 15.15
N ALA A 211 -27.76 6.80 14.70
CA ALA A 211 -27.11 8.02 15.15
C ALA A 211 -27.46 8.29 16.62
N LEU A 212 -26.48 8.71 17.41
CA LEU A 212 -26.72 9.07 18.81
C LEU A 212 -27.31 10.48 18.94
N GLY A 213 -27.00 11.40 18.01
CA GLY A 213 -27.76 12.64 17.81
C GLY A 213 -27.86 13.60 19.00
N LYS A 214 -26.91 13.56 19.96
CA LYS A 214 -26.88 14.30 21.24
C LYS A 214 -27.76 13.66 22.34
N ALA A 215 -28.34 14.47 23.21
CA ALA A 215 -29.10 14.01 24.38
C ALA A 215 -30.37 13.23 24.01
N ASP A 216 -31.06 13.61 22.93
CA ASP A 216 -32.32 12.98 22.53
C ASP A 216 -32.10 11.52 22.09
N GLY A 217 -31.11 11.25 21.24
CA GLY A 217 -30.81 9.88 20.84
C GLY A 217 -30.15 9.06 21.96
N TYR A 218 -29.56 9.70 22.97
CA TYR A 218 -29.16 9.00 24.20
C TYR A 218 -30.36 8.49 25.00
N GLN A 219 -31.43 9.27 25.12
CA GLN A 219 -32.67 8.80 25.77
C GLN A 219 -33.26 7.59 25.04
N VAL A 220 -33.33 7.65 23.70
CA VAL A 220 -33.80 6.52 22.87
C VAL A 220 -32.93 5.28 23.10
N LEU A 221 -31.61 5.44 23.12
CA LEU A 221 -30.67 4.35 23.42
C LEU A 221 -30.93 3.74 24.79
N VAL A 222 -31.09 4.59 25.81
CA VAL A 222 -31.34 4.17 27.20
C VAL A 222 -32.63 3.37 27.28
N THR A 223 -33.73 3.88 26.72
CA THR A 223 -35.02 3.17 26.69
C THR A 223 -34.89 1.82 26.00
N GLU A 224 -34.21 1.72 24.85
CA GLU A 224 -34.03 0.44 24.14
C GLU A 224 -33.16 -0.55 24.93
N MET A 225 -32.17 -0.08 25.70
CA MET A 225 -31.33 -0.95 26.52
C MET A 225 -32.01 -1.36 27.84
N GLU A 226 -32.92 -0.55 28.38
CA GLU A 226 -33.69 -0.91 29.58
C GLU A 226 -34.56 -2.14 29.38
N GLU A 227 -35.22 -2.23 28.22
CA GLU A 227 -36.06 -3.36 27.82
C GLU A 227 -35.27 -4.67 27.71
N LYS A 228 -33.95 -4.59 27.53
CA LYS A 228 -33.07 -5.75 27.40
C LYS A 228 -32.64 -6.26 28.78
N ALA A 229 -32.47 -7.59 28.87
CA ALA A 229 -31.91 -8.23 30.05
C ALA A 229 -30.52 -7.65 30.38
N PRO A 230 -30.08 -7.66 31.65
CA PRO A 230 -28.81 -7.04 32.07
C PRO A 230 -27.58 -7.50 31.25
N SER A 231 -27.53 -8.77 30.83
CA SER A 231 -26.46 -9.31 29.99
C SER A 231 -26.46 -8.82 28.54
N GLY A 232 -27.57 -8.23 28.10
CA GLY A 232 -27.78 -7.66 26.77
C GLY A 232 -27.53 -6.15 26.68
N ARG A 233 -27.26 -5.46 27.80
CA ARG A 233 -27.04 -4.01 27.87
C ARG A 233 -25.60 -3.62 27.48
N GLN A 234 -25.15 -4.11 26.33
CA GLN A 234 -23.84 -3.83 25.77
C GLN A 234 -23.99 -3.07 24.46
N VAL A 235 -23.39 -1.88 24.38
CA VAL A 235 -23.46 -0.99 23.23
C VAL A 235 -22.07 -0.76 22.65
N LEU A 236 -21.98 -0.77 21.32
CA LEU A 236 -20.78 -0.42 20.56
C LEU A 236 -20.96 0.99 19.99
N LEU A 237 -20.10 1.92 20.40
CA LEU A 237 -20.06 3.30 19.93
C LEU A 237 -19.02 3.41 18.82
N TYR A 238 -19.43 3.92 17.67
CA TYR A 238 -18.58 4.25 16.52
C TYR A 238 -18.48 5.76 16.43
N MET A 239 -17.27 6.28 16.41
CA MET A 239 -17.05 7.73 16.31
C MET A 239 -15.75 8.02 15.55
N PRO A 240 -15.66 9.19 14.88
CA PRO A 240 -14.40 9.65 14.30
C PRO A 240 -13.32 9.82 15.39
N ALA A 241 -12.07 9.97 14.95
CA ALA A 241 -10.98 10.36 15.83
C ALA A 241 -11.32 11.68 16.56
N PRO A 242 -11.00 11.82 17.86
CA PRO A 242 -11.12 13.10 18.56
C PRO A 242 -10.32 14.19 17.84
N VAL A 243 -10.82 15.43 17.91
CA VAL A 243 -10.12 16.57 17.32
C VAL A 243 -8.84 16.82 18.13
N LYS A 244 -7.70 16.93 17.44
CA LYS A 244 -6.45 17.36 18.06
C LYS A 244 -6.63 18.79 18.57
N PRO A 245 -6.34 19.09 19.85
CA PRO A 245 -6.37 20.48 20.32
C PRO A 245 -5.43 21.32 19.44
N LEU A 246 -5.94 22.41 18.87
CA LEU A 246 -5.23 23.24 17.89
C LEU A 246 -4.05 24.01 18.53
N GLU A 247 -4.11 24.19 19.84
CA GLU A 247 -3.07 24.80 20.66
C GLU A 247 -2.64 23.76 21.69
N GLU A 248 -1.40 23.27 21.60
CA GLU A 248 -0.72 22.76 22.78
C GLU A 248 -0.60 23.95 23.72
N THR A 249 -1.56 24.10 24.64
CA THR A 249 -1.49 25.12 25.67
C THR A 249 -0.11 25.01 26.31
N PRO A 250 0.74 26.05 26.21
CA PRO A 250 2.12 25.97 26.66
C PRO A 250 2.14 25.46 28.09
N SER A 251 2.72 24.27 28.29
CA SER A 251 2.69 23.53 29.55
C SER A 251 3.68 24.12 30.57
N TRP A 252 3.61 25.43 30.80
CA TRP A 252 4.47 26.10 31.78
C TRP A 252 4.14 25.56 33.18
N ASP A 253 4.92 24.58 33.60
CA ASP A 253 5.47 24.33 34.94
C ASP A 253 4.56 24.63 36.15
N THR A 254 3.31 24.20 36.09
CA THR A 254 2.61 23.79 37.31
C THR A 254 2.98 22.34 37.56
N ASP A 255 3.62 22.04 38.71
CA ASP A 255 4.06 20.73 39.22
C ASP A 255 2.94 19.65 39.31
N ASP A 256 1.78 19.89 38.70
CA ASP A 256 0.68 18.95 38.58
C ASP A 256 0.93 18.00 37.40
N ILE A 257 0.98 16.71 37.72
CA ILE A 257 1.10 15.61 36.77
C ILE A 257 0.15 15.86 35.58
N PRO A 258 0.67 16.05 34.35
CA PRO A 258 -0.17 16.36 33.21
C PRO A 258 -1.20 15.23 33.04
N PRO A 259 -2.48 15.56 32.82
CA PRO A 259 -3.50 14.55 32.62
C PRO A 259 -3.08 13.64 31.46
N PRO A 260 -3.38 12.33 31.53
CA PRO A 260 -2.99 11.38 30.50
C PRO A 260 -3.53 11.88 29.16
N ALA A 261 -2.63 12.27 28.27
CA ALA A 261 -2.97 12.73 26.93
C ALA A 261 -3.32 11.52 26.06
N PHE A 262 -4.29 11.69 25.17
CA PHE A 262 -4.60 10.69 24.16
C PHE A 262 -3.40 10.47 23.24
N ASP A 263 -2.93 9.22 23.14
CA ASP A 263 -1.85 8.88 22.22
C ASP A 263 -2.36 8.86 20.78
N PHE A 264 -2.20 9.99 20.10
CA PHE A 264 -2.54 10.12 18.69
C PHE A 264 -1.64 9.27 17.79
N SER A 265 -0.49 8.77 18.26
CA SER A 265 0.44 7.97 17.48
C SER A 265 -0.19 6.67 16.98
N GLU A 266 -1.13 6.11 17.74
CA GLU A 266 -1.88 4.91 17.32
C GLU A 266 -2.90 5.18 16.20
N LEU A 267 -3.38 6.43 16.10
CA LEU A 267 -4.33 6.84 15.06
C LEU A 267 -3.63 7.42 13.83
N GLU A 268 -2.41 7.91 13.99
CA GLU A 268 -1.61 8.36 12.86
C GLU A 268 -1.37 7.20 11.91
N PRO A 269 -1.55 7.41 10.61
CA PRO A 269 -1.22 6.39 9.64
C PRO A 269 0.26 6.08 9.83
N ILE A 270 0.57 4.85 10.29
CA ILE A 270 1.94 4.33 10.32
C ILE A 270 2.54 4.72 8.99
N GLY A 271 3.51 5.64 9.04
CA GLY A 271 4.03 6.25 7.83
C GLY A 271 4.45 5.15 6.89
N ALA A 272 4.26 5.33 5.58
CA ALA A 272 4.71 4.34 4.60
C ALA A 272 6.20 3.97 4.82
N SER A 273 6.98 4.91 5.38
CA SER A 273 8.35 4.67 5.85
C SER A 273 8.45 3.54 6.88
N ASP A 274 7.69 3.60 7.98
CA ASP A 274 7.76 2.60 9.05
C ASP A 274 7.25 1.25 8.59
N SER A 275 6.21 1.23 7.75
CA SER A 275 5.72 -0.01 7.14
C SER A 275 6.79 -0.66 6.26
N VAL A 276 7.48 0.12 5.42
CA VAL A 276 8.56 -0.39 4.56
C VAL A 276 9.76 -0.84 5.39
N GLN A 277 10.13 -0.09 6.43
CA GLN A 277 11.21 -0.51 7.33
C GLN A 277 10.86 -1.80 8.06
N GLN A 278 9.64 -1.93 8.56
CA GLN A 278 9.20 -3.14 9.27
C GLN A 278 9.09 -4.34 8.32
N GLN A 279 8.63 -4.14 7.08
CA GLN A 279 8.69 -5.15 6.03
C GLN A 279 10.13 -5.54 5.71
N LYS A 280 11.05 -4.58 5.61
CA LYS A 280 12.48 -4.82 5.39
C LYS A 280 13.10 -5.61 6.54
N ILE A 281 12.77 -5.28 7.79
CA ILE A 281 13.23 -6.01 8.99
C ILE A 281 12.67 -7.43 8.98
N ALA A 282 11.38 -7.61 8.74
CA ALA A 282 10.75 -8.92 8.67
C ALA A 282 11.35 -9.78 7.54
N PHE A 283 11.57 -9.20 6.36
CA PHE A 283 12.21 -9.85 5.23
C PHE A 283 13.66 -10.24 5.54
N ASN A 284 14.46 -9.31 6.10
CA ASN A 284 15.84 -9.59 6.50
C ASN A 284 15.92 -10.66 7.58
N LYS A 285 14.98 -10.67 8.53
CA LYS A 285 14.88 -11.69 9.58
C LYS A 285 14.55 -13.06 8.98
N ALA A 286 13.59 -13.14 8.06
CA ALA A 286 13.19 -14.38 7.40
C ALA A 286 14.28 -14.96 6.48
N THR A 287 15.15 -14.11 5.92
CA THR A 287 16.21 -14.52 4.99
C THR A 287 17.59 -14.67 5.64
N LYS A 288 17.72 -14.36 6.94
CA LYS A 288 19.00 -14.30 7.64
C LYS A 288 19.81 -15.59 7.54
N ASP A 289 19.18 -16.74 7.77
CA ASP A 289 19.89 -18.03 7.81
C ASP A 289 20.41 -18.43 6.42
N HIS A 290 19.59 -18.25 5.38
CA HIS A 290 20.00 -18.50 3.98
C HIS A 290 21.08 -17.52 3.51
N ARG A 291 21.04 -16.28 4.00
CA ARG A 291 22.08 -15.30 3.69
C ARG A 291 23.40 -15.69 4.33
N ALA A 292 23.40 -16.14 5.58
CA ALA A 292 24.60 -16.64 6.24
C ALA A 292 25.19 -17.86 5.50
N GLU A 293 24.34 -18.80 5.07
CA GLU A 293 24.74 -19.95 4.24
C GLU A 293 25.43 -19.49 2.93
N LEU A 294 24.87 -18.49 2.23
CA LEU A 294 25.48 -17.94 1.03
C LEU A 294 26.80 -17.20 1.30
N GLU A 295 26.94 -16.52 2.44
CA GLU A 295 28.17 -15.79 2.81
C GLU A 295 29.31 -16.75 3.17
N GLU A 296 29.00 -17.90 3.77
CA GLU A 296 29.96 -19.00 4.03
C GLU A 296 30.35 -19.71 2.73
N THR A 297 29.37 -19.93 1.85
CA THR A 297 29.54 -20.61 0.55
C THR A 297 30.36 -19.75 -0.43
N TYR A 298 30.15 -18.43 -0.42
CA TYR A 298 30.82 -17.47 -1.30
C TYR A 298 31.49 -16.36 -0.48
N PRO A 299 32.67 -16.63 0.13
CA PRO A 299 33.40 -15.62 0.88
C PRO A 299 33.94 -14.52 -0.05
N ILE A 300 34.28 -13.37 0.52
CA ILE A 300 34.92 -12.27 -0.22
C ILE A 300 36.28 -12.76 -0.73
N GLY A 301 36.55 -12.57 -2.02
CA GLY A 301 37.79 -13.01 -2.66
C GLY A 301 37.82 -14.49 -3.02
N ASN A 302 36.65 -15.14 -3.10
CA ASN A 302 36.55 -16.54 -3.52
C ASN A 302 37.05 -16.81 -4.97
N HIS A 303 37.17 -15.77 -5.81
CA HIS A 303 37.64 -15.89 -7.18
C HIS A 303 38.95 -15.11 -7.38
N PRO A 304 40.01 -15.71 -7.98
CA PRO A 304 41.34 -15.10 -8.06
C PRO A 304 41.38 -13.80 -8.87
N SER A 305 40.53 -13.67 -9.90
CA SER A 305 40.43 -12.45 -10.71
C SER A 305 39.74 -11.28 -9.99
N PHE A 306 39.02 -11.53 -8.89
CA PHE A 306 38.21 -10.53 -8.20
C PHE A 306 38.37 -10.68 -6.67
N PRO A 307 39.55 -10.33 -6.10
CA PRO A 307 39.87 -10.58 -4.69
C PRO A 307 38.98 -9.80 -3.70
N GLN A 308 38.28 -8.77 -4.16
CA GLN A 308 37.42 -7.92 -3.32
C GLN A 308 35.92 -8.23 -3.45
N LEU A 309 35.53 -9.14 -4.35
CA LEU A 309 34.13 -9.43 -4.63
C LEU A 309 33.78 -10.85 -4.21
N ARG A 310 32.48 -11.08 -3.97
CA ARG A 310 31.91 -12.43 -3.87
C ARG A 310 31.43 -12.81 -5.26
N VAL A 311 32.02 -13.82 -5.88
CA VAL A 311 31.70 -14.17 -7.27
C VAL A 311 31.07 -15.55 -7.34
N PHE A 312 29.90 -15.64 -7.96
CA PHE A 312 29.28 -16.89 -8.33
C PHE A 312 29.70 -17.29 -9.75
N THR A 313 30.30 -18.46 -9.91
CA THR A 313 30.62 -19.04 -11.22
C THR A 313 29.56 -20.05 -11.62
N GLN A 314 28.86 -19.79 -12.73
CA GLN A 314 27.86 -20.71 -13.24
C GLN A 314 28.55 -21.96 -13.83
N PRO A 315 28.29 -23.18 -13.31
CA PRO A 315 29.07 -24.37 -13.67
C PRO A 315 29.03 -24.76 -15.15
N LYS A 316 27.94 -24.43 -15.86
CA LYS A 316 27.73 -24.86 -17.25
C LYS A 316 28.33 -23.91 -18.28
N THR A 317 28.35 -22.62 -17.96
CA THR A 317 28.69 -21.55 -18.92
C THR A 317 30.02 -20.88 -18.58
N GLY A 318 30.48 -21.01 -17.33
CA GLY A 318 31.62 -20.26 -16.82
C GLY A 318 31.33 -18.78 -16.59
N PHE A 319 30.07 -18.32 -16.73
CA PHE A 319 29.73 -16.92 -16.46
C PHE A 319 29.93 -16.59 -14.99
N LEU A 320 30.55 -15.44 -14.76
CA LEU A 320 30.87 -14.91 -13.44
C LEU A 320 29.84 -13.84 -13.07
N PHE A 321 29.22 -14.00 -11.90
CA PHE A 321 28.23 -13.06 -11.39
C PHE A 321 28.71 -12.51 -10.04
N ASP A 322 28.82 -11.18 -9.94
CA ASP A 322 29.03 -10.51 -8.64
C ASP A 322 27.80 -10.70 -7.73
N LEU A 323 28.03 -11.17 -6.51
CA LEU A 323 27.04 -11.35 -5.45
C LEU A 323 27.08 -10.18 -4.47
N ASN A 324 26.62 -9.02 -4.94
CA ASN A 324 26.39 -7.87 -4.08
C ASN A 324 25.26 -8.12 -3.05
N ASN A 325 25.16 -7.25 -2.04
CA ASN A 325 24.17 -7.39 -0.96
C ASN A 325 22.72 -7.55 -1.47
N SER A 326 22.36 -6.87 -2.56
CA SER A 326 21.02 -6.95 -3.15
C SER A 326 20.77 -8.33 -3.79
N ARG A 327 21.72 -8.85 -4.56
CA ARG A 327 21.63 -10.18 -5.18
C ARG A 327 21.64 -11.29 -4.14
N MET A 328 22.42 -11.15 -3.08
CA MET A 328 22.40 -12.02 -1.90
C MET A 328 21.01 -12.02 -1.24
N GLY A 329 20.39 -10.86 -1.09
CA GLY A 329 19.01 -10.73 -0.57
C GLY A 329 17.97 -11.44 -1.45
N VAL A 330 18.04 -11.25 -2.77
CA VAL A 330 17.10 -11.89 -3.70
C VAL A 330 17.28 -13.41 -3.73
N TRP A 331 18.53 -13.89 -3.74
CA TRP A 331 18.82 -15.32 -3.78
C TRP A 331 18.43 -16.01 -2.47
N SER A 332 18.80 -15.44 -1.32
CA SER A 332 18.42 -15.98 0.00
C SER A 332 16.89 -16.04 0.18
N ALA A 333 16.15 -15.06 -0.35
CA ALA A 333 14.69 -15.12 -0.40
C ALA A 333 14.16 -16.24 -1.31
N GLY A 334 14.78 -16.42 -2.48
CA GLY A 334 14.45 -17.51 -3.40
C GLY A 334 14.66 -18.90 -2.77
N MET A 335 15.70 -19.04 -1.95
CA MET A 335 15.98 -20.26 -1.17
C MET A 335 14.91 -20.51 -0.11
N GLY A 336 14.49 -19.48 0.63
CA GLY A 336 13.41 -19.59 1.62
C GLY A 336 12.05 -19.92 1.00
N ALA A 337 11.80 -19.46 -0.23
CA ALA A 337 10.60 -19.79 -0.99
C ALA A 337 10.66 -21.14 -1.72
N GLY A 338 11.81 -21.85 -1.69
CA GLY A 338 12.02 -23.08 -2.45
C GLY A 338 12.02 -22.90 -3.97
N THR A 339 12.24 -21.67 -4.45
CA THR A 339 12.28 -21.31 -5.87
C THR A 339 13.69 -21.25 -6.44
N ALA A 340 14.69 -21.17 -5.57
CA ALA A 340 16.11 -21.28 -5.92
C ALA A 340 16.71 -22.51 -5.26
N ASP A 341 17.35 -23.37 -6.06
CA ASP A 341 18.06 -24.53 -5.55
C ASP A 341 19.28 -24.10 -4.73
N ARG A 342 19.58 -24.86 -3.66
CA ARG A 342 20.88 -24.80 -3.00
C ARG A 342 21.92 -25.30 -3.99
N ILE A 343 22.63 -24.38 -4.63
CA ILE A 343 23.68 -24.75 -5.56
C ILE A 343 24.79 -25.42 -4.75
N LYS A 344 24.86 -26.75 -4.81
CA LYS A 344 25.98 -27.50 -4.26
C LYS A 344 27.24 -27.07 -5.02
N ILE A 345 28.14 -26.37 -4.34
CA ILE A 345 29.48 -26.13 -4.88
C ILE A 345 30.10 -27.51 -5.15
N ILE A 346 30.54 -27.72 -6.39
CA ILE A 346 31.54 -28.76 -6.67
C ILE A 346 32.85 -28.14 -6.17
N PRO A 347 33.50 -28.69 -5.14
CA PRO A 347 34.71 -28.09 -4.57
C PRO A 347 35.70 -27.86 -5.71
N ALA A 348 36.16 -26.62 -5.83
CA ALA A 348 37.20 -26.27 -6.78
C ALA A 348 38.40 -27.16 -6.48
N THR A 349 38.70 -28.07 -7.40
CA THR A 349 39.88 -28.92 -7.30
C THR A 349 41.07 -27.99 -7.11
N PRO A 350 41.86 -28.14 -6.02
CA PRO A 350 43.02 -27.28 -5.79
C PRO A 350 43.89 -27.34 -7.05
N ALA A 351 44.13 -26.17 -7.64
CA ALA A 351 44.92 -26.08 -8.86
C ALA A 351 46.28 -26.72 -8.59
N THR A 352 46.51 -27.90 -9.18
CA THR A 352 47.81 -28.56 -9.17
C THR A 352 48.84 -27.55 -9.66
N PRO A 353 49.93 -27.29 -8.91
CA PRO A 353 50.93 -26.31 -9.30
C PRO A 353 51.46 -26.67 -10.70
N ALA A 354 51.35 -25.71 -11.62
CA ALA A 354 51.76 -25.88 -13.00
C ALA A 354 53.25 -26.26 -13.06
N PRO A 355 53.65 -27.32 -13.78
CA PRO A 355 55.06 -27.64 -13.98
C PRO A 355 55.74 -26.50 -14.76
N ALA A 356 56.98 -26.20 -14.35
CA ALA A 356 57.78 -25.11 -14.90
C ALA A 356 57.88 -25.19 -16.44
N PRO A 357 57.78 -24.05 -17.17
CA PRO A 357 57.76 -24.06 -18.62
C PRO A 357 59.13 -24.40 -19.18
N ALA A 358 59.21 -25.51 -19.93
CA ALA A 358 60.32 -25.80 -20.81
C ALA A 358 60.25 -24.86 -22.03
N LEU A 359 61.37 -24.19 -22.31
CA LEU A 359 61.58 -23.32 -23.47
C LEU A 359 61.39 -24.11 -24.78
N ALA A 360 60.46 -23.68 -25.61
CA ALA A 360 60.30 -24.15 -26.98
C ALA A 360 59.95 -22.97 -27.93
N PRO A 361 60.26 -23.08 -29.23
CA PRO A 361 60.56 -21.94 -30.10
C PRO A 361 59.33 -21.33 -30.80
N ALA A 362 59.55 -20.11 -31.31
CA ALA A 362 58.56 -19.17 -31.81
C ALA A 362 57.63 -19.69 -32.93
N PRO A 363 56.33 -19.32 -32.93
CA PRO A 363 55.39 -19.61 -34.01
C PRO A 363 55.32 -18.48 -35.08
N PRO A 364 54.89 -18.80 -36.32
CA PRO A 364 54.74 -17.86 -37.44
C PRO A 364 53.46 -17.00 -37.36
N PRO A 365 53.38 -15.87 -38.11
CA PRO A 365 52.29 -14.90 -37.99
C PRO A 365 50.97 -15.39 -38.62
N THR A 366 49.86 -15.16 -37.91
CA THR A 366 48.48 -15.47 -38.32
C THR A 366 47.74 -14.15 -38.66
N PRO A 367 46.81 -14.12 -39.65
CA PRO A 367 46.26 -12.87 -40.18
C PRO A 367 45.20 -12.21 -39.29
N ALA A 368 45.03 -10.90 -39.54
CA ALA A 368 44.23 -9.96 -38.75
C ALA A 368 42.73 -10.31 -38.67
N ILE A 369 42.21 -10.37 -37.44
CA ILE A 369 40.79 -10.49 -37.09
C ILE A 369 40.21 -9.08 -36.88
N ALA A 370 39.04 -8.85 -37.47
CA ALA A 370 38.27 -7.60 -37.41
C ALA A 370 37.78 -7.26 -35.98
N PRO A 371 37.57 -5.97 -35.65
CA PRO A 371 37.16 -5.55 -34.31
C PRO A 371 35.71 -5.97 -33.97
N PRO A 372 35.43 -6.33 -32.70
CA PRO A 372 34.08 -6.68 -32.26
C PRO A 372 33.17 -5.45 -32.17
N GLN A 373 31.95 -5.58 -32.68
CA GLN A 373 30.89 -4.61 -32.45
C GLN A 373 30.45 -4.60 -30.98
N PRO A 374 30.13 -3.43 -30.39
CA PRO A 374 29.58 -3.35 -29.05
C PRO A 374 28.15 -3.91 -29.04
N SER A 375 27.94 -5.00 -28.31
CA SER A 375 26.60 -5.50 -27.99
C SER A 375 25.97 -4.57 -26.94
N ALA A 376 24.90 -3.89 -27.32
CA ALA A 376 24.11 -3.07 -26.40
C ALA A 376 23.57 -3.94 -25.26
N SER A 377 23.75 -3.46 -24.02
CA SER A 377 23.22 -4.10 -22.82
C SER A 377 21.69 -4.08 -22.84
N LEU A 378 21.06 -5.20 -22.46
CA LEU A 378 19.59 -5.29 -22.27
C LEU A 378 19.07 -4.22 -21.29
N THR A 379 19.92 -3.69 -20.42
CA THR A 379 19.58 -2.60 -19.50
C THR A 379 19.36 -1.28 -20.24
N ASP A 380 20.13 -1.01 -21.32
CA ASP A 380 19.97 0.21 -22.13
C ASP A 380 18.69 0.16 -22.98
N VAL A 381 18.30 -1.04 -23.44
CA VAL A 381 17.03 -1.22 -24.16
C VAL A 381 15.83 -1.01 -23.24
N LEU A 382 15.90 -1.48 -21.99
CA LEU A 382 14.84 -1.24 -20.99
C LEU A 382 14.76 0.22 -20.56
N LEU A 383 15.90 0.91 -20.41
CA LEU A 383 15.93 2.32 -20.03
C LEU A 383 15.44 3.23 -21.17
N ALA A 384 15.80 2.94 -22.43
CA ALA A 384 15.30 3.65 -23.60
C ALA A 384 13.79 3.45 -23.82
N THR A 385 13.26 2.26 -23.50
CA THR A 385 11.83 1.96 -23.58
C THR A 385 11.03 2.73 -22.51
N LEU A 386 11.61 2.95 -21.32
CA LEU A 386 10.95 3.71 -20.25
C LEU A 386 10.94 5.22 -20.54
N LEU A 387 11.98 5.75 -21.18
CA LEU A 387 12.05 7.18 -21.55
C LEU A 387 11.11 7.55 -22.70
N THR A 388 10.85 6.61 -23.61
CA THR A 388 10.00 6.87 -24.80
C THR A 388 8.50 6.93 -24.47
N GLN A 389 8.07 6.39 -23.32
CA GLN A 389 6.64 6.34 -22.98
C GLN A 389 6.12 7.63 -22.31
N ASN A 390 6.98 8.61 -21.99
CA ASN A 390 6.57 9.84 -21.30
C ASN A 390 6.57 11.11 -22.17
N GLY A 391 6.78 10.99 -23.49
CA GLY A 391 6.82 12.11 -24.42
C GLY A 391 5.67 12.11 -25.41
N GLY A 392 4.52 12.65 -25.01
CA GLY A 392 3.41 12.91 -25.93
C GLY A 392 3.56 14.25 -26.64
N GLY A 393 3.78 14.20 -27.97
CA GLY A 393 3.25 15.19 -28.92
C GLY A 393 4.19 16.28 -29.42
N GLY A 394 4.58 16.18 -30.71
CA GLY A 394 5.17 17.29 -31.47
C GLY A 394 5.73 16.84 -32.82
N VAL A 395 4.94 16.99 -33.88
CA VAL A 395 5.21 16.58 -35.27
C VAL A 395 5.62 17.81 -36.09
N LEU A 396 6.70 17.71 -36.88
CA LEU A 396 6.97 18.28 -38.23
C LEU A 396 8.40 18.82 -38.38
N GLY A 397 9.03 18.51 -39.51
CA GLY A 397 10.13 19.33 -40.04
C GLY A 397 11.30 18.55 -40.66
N THR A 398 11.05 17.87 -41.77
CA THR A 398 12.04 17.31 -42.71
C THR A 398 12.97 18.36 -43.34
N LEU A 399 14.17 17.91 -43.75
CA LEU A 399 15.02 18.29 -44.90
C LEU A 399 16.45 18.70 -44.50
N PHE A 400 17.46 17.88 -44.81
CA PHE A 400 18.54 18.16 -45.78
C PHE A 400 19.58 17.02 -45.80
N PRO A 401 20.17 16.69 -46.97
CA PRO A 401 21.02 15.52 -47.14
C PRO A 401 22.53 15.83 -47.19
N HIS A 402 23.32 14.81 -46.82
CA HIS A 402 24.55 14.34 -47.47
C HIS A 402 25.73 15.34 -47.66
N LEU A 403 26.87 15.06 -47.01
CA LEU A 403 28.20 14.97 -47.66
C LEU A 403 29.24 14.30 -46.74
N ASN A 404 30.12 13.54 -47.38
CA ASN A 404 31.07 12.53 -46.86
C ASN A 404 32.44 13.14 -46.42
N PRO A 405 33.38 12.35 -45.85
CA PRO A 405 34.50 12.79 -45.00
C PRO A 405 35.86 12.93 -45.73
N PRO A 406 36.94 13.28 -45.00
CA PRO A 406 38.23 12.63 -45.25
C PRO A 406 38.97 12.07 -44.02
N ALA A 407 39.84 11.11 -44.37
CA ALA A 407 40.69 10.15 -43.67
C ALA A 407 41.59 10.61 -42.48
N PRO A 408 42.17 9.65 -41.72
CA PRO A 408 42.81 9.88 -40.42
C PRO A 408 44.33 10.05 -40.50
N THR A 409 44.91 10.77 -39.53
CA THR A 409 46.35 10.83 -39.28
C THR A 409 46.65 10.21 -37.91
N ALA A 410 47.51 9.20 -37.88
CA ALA A 410 47.91 8.47 -36.67
C ALA A 410 49.07 9.17 -35.94
N PRO A 411 49.13 9.08 -34.59
CA PRO A 411 50.38 9.16 -33.84
C PRO A 411 50.70 7.88 -33.03
N PRO A 412 51.96 7.70 -32.58
CA PRO A 412 52.52 6.41 -32.17
C PRO A 412 52.17 5.97 -30.73
N PRO A 413 52.40 4.68 -30.37
CA PRO A 413 51.97 4.10 -29.11
C PRO A 413 53.08 4.13 -28.05
N LEU A 414 52.83 4.75 -26.88
CA LEU A 414 53.64 4.52 -25.68
C LEU A 414 52.79 4.56 -24.40
N ILE A 415 52.57 3.35 -23.85
CA ILE A 415 52.52 2.92 -22.43
C ILE A 415 51.52 3.64 -21.47
N PRO A 416 50.45 2.97 -20.99
CA PRO A 416 49.71 3.45 -19.81
C PRO A 416 50.30 2.84 -18.53
N LEU A 417 51.15 3.60 -17.81
CA LEU A 417 51.24 3.45 -16.36
C LEU A 417 50.01 4.12 -15.75
N SER A 418 49.10 3.33 -15.19
CA SER A 418 47.97 3.83 -14.39
C SER A 418 48.48 4.43 -13.08
N ARG A 419 48.93 5.69 -13.14
CA ARG A 419 48.99 6.57 -11.97
C ARG A 419 47.61 7.20 -11.82
N THR A 420 46.94 6.89 -10.71
CA THR A 420 45.77 7.60 -10.22
C THR A 420 46.10 9.09 -10.14
N ALA A 421 45.64 9.86 -11.12
CA ALA A 421 45.70 11.31 -11.06
C ALA A 421 44.85 11.78 -9.86
N PRO A 422 45.31 12.79 -9.09
CA PRO A 422 44.49 13.41 -8.07
C PRO A 422 43.18 13.93 -8.69
N PRO A 423 42.05 13.93 -7.94
CA PRO A 423 40.79 14.42 -8.45
C PRO A 423 40.98 15.82 -9.01
N SER A 424 40.62 16.01 -10.29
CA SER A 424 40.72 17.30 -10.96
C SER A 424 40.01 18.35 -10.12
N PRO A 425 40.56 19.58 -10.01
CA PRO A 425 39.93 20.66 -9.26
C PRO A 425 38.48 20.81 -9.71
N VAL A 426 37.54 20.69 -8.78
CA VAL A 426 36.13 20.95 -9.04
C VAL A 426 36.05 22.40 -9.53
N LYS A 427 35.60 22.60 -10.77
CA LYS A 427 35.38 23.94 -11.31
C LYS A 427 34.40 24.66 -10.39
N GLN A 428 34.90 25.64 -9.64
CA GLN A 428 34.05 26.51 -8.84
C GLN A 428 33.27 27.40 -9.81
N HIS A 429 31.94 27.34 -9.78
CA HIS A 429 31.10 28.24 -10.54
C HIS A 429 30.90 29.55 -9.78
N SER A 430 30.73 30.65 -10.51
CA SER A 430 30.54 32.00 -9.96
C SER A 430 29.07 32.31 -9.62
N VAL A 431 28.14 31.37 -9.81
CA VAL A 431 26.70 31.59 -9.62
C VAL A 431 26.35 31.78 -8.15
N THR A 432 25.81 32.95 -7.81
CA THR A 432 25.36 33.28 -6.44
C THR A 432 23.98 32.67 -6.14
N LEU A 433 23.66 32.56 -4.85
CA LEU A 433 22.35 32.05 -4.40
C LEU A 433 21.18 32.91 -4.95
N ASP A 434 21.35 34.24 -4.98
CA ASP A 434 20.34 35.16 -5.54
C ASP A 434 20.06 34.89 -7.02
N MET A 435 21.10 34.64 -7.83
CA MET A 435 20.94 34.31 -9.25
C MET A 435 20.23 32.96 -9.41
N PHE A 436 20.62 31.96 -8.62
CA PHE A 436 19.98 30.65 -8.64
C PHE A 436 18.48 30.75 -8.27
N CYS A 437 18.12 31.49 -7.23
CA CYS A 437 16.71 31.65 -6.85
C CYS A 437 15.90 32.38 -7.92
N THR A 438 16.48 33.39 -8.57
CA THR A 438 15.85 34.14 -9.66
C THR A 438 15.61 33.26 -10.89
N ASP A 439 16.62 32.52 -11.35
CA ASP A 439 16.56 31.74 -12.59
C ASP A 439 15.65 30.51 -12.50
N TYR A 440 15.51 29.92 -11.30
CA TYR A 440 14.67 28.75 -11.08
C TYR A 440 13.32 29.06 -10.41
N GLY A 441 12.98 30.35 -10.22
CA GLY A 441 11.70 30.78 -9.67
C GLY A 441 11.45 30.31 -8.24
N ILE A 442 12.49 30.35 -7.40
CA ILE A 442 12.40 30.02 -5.98
C ILE A 442 11.88 31.25 -5.23
N ASP A 443 10.87 31.04 -4.39
CA ASP A 443 10.21 32.12 -3.65
C ASP A 443 11.17 32.81 -2.65
N GLN A 444 10.97 34.10 -2.42
CA GLN A 444 11.84 34.91 -1.54
C GLN A 444 11.88 34.38 -0.10
N THR A 445 10.77 33.78 0.35
CA THR A 445 10.68 33.12 1.66
C THR A 445 11.69 31.96 1.74
N GLN A 446 11.74 31.13 0.70
CA GLN A 446 12.67 29.99 0.61
C GLN A 446 14.11 30.43 0.42
N HIS A 447 14.34 31.54 -0.30
CA HIS A 447 15.66 32.14 -0.44
C HIS A 447 16.27 32.50 0.93
N THR A 448 15.47 33.12 1.81
CA THR A 448 15.92 33.48 3.16
C THR A 448 16.29 32.24 3.99
N LEU A 449 15.48 31.19 3.91
CA LEU A 449 15.76 29.91 4.58
C LEU A 449 17.02 29.22 4.02
N LEU A 450 17.23 29.26 2.70
CA LEU A 450 18.42 28.67 2.08
C LEU A 450 19.70 29.39 2.51
N LYS A 451 19.62 30.71 2.67
CA LYS A 451 20.72 31.53 3.17
C LYS A 451 21.06 31.18 4.63
N ASP A 452 20.05 30.96 5.46
CA ASP A 452 20.22 30.61 6.88
C ASP A 452 20.87 29.22 7.06
N VAL A 453 20.49 28.24 6.23
CA VAL A 453 21.08 26.89 6.24
C VAL A 453 22.45 26.83 5.53
N GLY A 454 22.90 27.92 4.91
CA GLY A 454 24.18 27.99 4.21
C GLY A 454 24.23 27.13 2.94
N PHE A 455 23.09 26.96 2.26
CA PHE A 455 23.00 26.19 1.03
C PHE A 455 23.75 26.88 -0.12
N LEU A 456 24.63 26.15 -0.81
CA LEU A 456 25.29 26.62 -2.03
C LEU A 456 24.72 25.89 -3.26
N PRO A 457 24.36 26.61 -4.34
CA PRO A 457 23.97 25.97 -5.60
C PRO A 457 25.06 25.00 -6.06
N GLY A 458 24.68 23.79 -6.51
CA GLY A 458 25.65 22.77 -6.92
C GLY A 458 26.00 21.74 -5.84
N ASP A 459 25.69 22.00 -4.56
CA ASP A 459 25.93 21.05 -3.47
C ASP A 459 25.16 19.74 -3.66
N GLN A 460 25.70 18.64 -3.11
CA GLN A 460 24.95 17.38 -3.06
C GLN A 460 23.81 17.50 -2.05
N THR A 461 22.58 17.53 -2.58
CA THR A 461 21.36 17.53 -1.78
C THR A 461 20.68 16.19 -1.87
N ASP A 462 20.21 15.68 -0.74
CA ASP A 462 19.32 14.53 -0.71
C ASP A 462 17.89 14.95 -1.07
N SER A 463 17.18 14.06 -1.78
CA SER A 463 15.78 14.28 -2.13
C SER A 463 14.85 14.20 -0.90
N ALA A 464 15.32 13.63 0.22
CA ALA A 464 14.58 13.56 1.47
C ALA A 464 14.76 14.85 2.28
N LEU A 465 13.69 15.30 2.92
CA LEU A 465 13.76 16.39 3.89
C LEU A 465 14.31 15.84 5.20
N ASN A 466 15.52 16.28 5.57
CA ASN A 466 16.14 15.94 6.86
C ASN A 466 15.56 16.79 8.00
N ASP A 467 15.73 16.34 9.24
CA ASP A 467 15.15 17.00 10.42
C ASP A 467 15.71 18.41 10.63
N ASP A 468 16.98 18.65 10.31
CA ASP A 468 17.60 20.00 10.38
C ASP A 468 16.93 21.00 9.43
N LEU A 469 16.60 20.56 8.21
CA LEU A 469 15.88 21.37 7.24
C LEU A 469 14.43 21.61 7.67
N ARG A 470 13.82 20.64 8.33
CA ARG A 470 12.47 20.82 8.90
C ARG A 470 12.50 21.81 10.07
N ALA A 471 13.51 21.75 10.92
CA ALA A 471 13.72 22.71 12.01
C ALA A 471 13.97 24.13 11.48
N ALA A 472 14.64 24.25 10.34
CA ALA A 472 14.79 25.51 9.61
C ALA A 472 13.49 25.98 8.90
N GLY A 473 12.37 25.27 9.04
CA GLY A 473 11.07 25.68 8.51
C GLY A 473 10.80 25.29 7.05
N PHE A 474 11.63 24.44 6.43
CA PHE A 474 11.31 23.93 5.10
C PHE A 474 10.14 22.95 5.13
N THR A 475 9.16 23.19 4.26
CA THR A 475 8.12 22.20 3.97
C THR A 475 8.65 21.12 3.02
N LEU A 476 8.10 19.91 3.09
CA LEU A 476 8.49 18.79 2.21
C LEU A 476 8.41 19.16 0.72
N PHE A 477 7.34 19.86 0.33
CA PHE A 477 7.16 20.30 -1.06
C PHE A 477 8.10 21.42 -1.45
N GLY A 478 8.41 22.34 -0.52
CA GLY A 478 9.37 23.42 -0.74
C GLY A 478 10.77 22.85 -1.03
N TRP A 479 11.25 21.97 -0.16
CA TRP A 479 12.55 21.32 -0.34
C TRP A 479 12.63 20.52 -1.65
N LYS A 480 11.57 19.78 -2.00
CA LYS A 480 11.54 19.01 -3.24
C LYS A 480 11.68 19.90 -4.49
N ARG A 481 11.08 21.10 -4.48
CA ARG A 481 11.27 22.08 -5.58
C ARG A 481 12.70 22.57 -5.66
N ILE A 482 13.29 22.93 -4.52
CA ILE A 482 14.69 23.40 -4.43
C ILE A 482 15.66 22.31 -4.89
N HIS A 483 15.48 21.06 -4.43
CA HIS A 483 16.27 19.91 -4.87
C HIS A 483 16.19 19.73 -6.39
N ASN A 484 15.00 19.78 -6.97
CA ASN A 484 14.82 19.65 -8.43
C ASN A 484 15.48 20.81 -9.20
N ALA A 485 15.38 22.04 -8.67
CA ALA A 485 16.08 23.19 -9.23
C ALA A 485 17.60 23.00 -9.18
N ASN A 486 18.15 22.50 -8.07
CA ASN A 486 19.57 22.22 -7.92
C ASN A 486 20.06 21.11 -8.87
N VAL A 487 19.27 20.04 -9.06
CA VAL A 487 19.58 18.99 -10.06
C VAL A 487 19.62 19.58 -11.47
N ARG A 488 18.65 20.44 -11.82
CA ARG A 488 18.62 21.10 -13.12
C ARG A 488 19.78 22.06 -13.30
N PHE A 489 20.14 22.80 -12.25
CA PHE A 489 21.31 23.67 -12.23
C PHE A 489 22.61 22.93 -12.54
N LYS A 490 22.82 21.74 -11.98
CA LYS A 490 24.00 20.91 -12.29
C LYS A 490 24.06 20.51 -13.77
N VAL A 491 22.91 20.22 -14.39
CA VAL A 491 22.82 19.90 -15.82
C VAL A 491 23.13 21.13 -16.66
N ASP A 492 22.54 22.28 -16.33
CA ASP A 492 22.76 23.55 -17.04
C ASP A 492 24.22 24.01 -16.93
N LEU A 493 24.85 23.79 -15.78
CA LEU A 493 26.26 24.07 -15.53
C LEU A 493 27.18 23.15 -16.35
N ALA A 494 26.86 21.86 -16.42
CA ALA A 494 27.58 20.92 -17.29
C ALA A 494 27.43 21.26 -18.79
N ALA A 495 26.33 21.92 -19.15
CA ALA A 495 26.09 22.44 -20.51
C ALA A 495 26.76 23.80 -20.78
N GLY A 496 27.46 24.40 -19.80
CA GLY A 496 28.13 25.69 -19.96
C GLY A 496 27.19 26.89 -20.01
N ARG A 497 25.98 26.80 -19.46
CA ARG A 497 25.00 27.90 -19.47
C ARG A 497 25.42 29.10 -18.60
N PHE A 498 26.32 28.86 -17.65
CA PHE A 498 26.77 29.82 -16.64
C PHE A 498 28.30 30.04 -16.66
N ASP A 499 28.97 29.58 -17.73
CA ASP A 499 30.41 29.77 -17.96
C ASP A 499 30.73 31.11 -18.65
#